data_AF-Q52T83-F1
#
_entry.id   AF-Q52T83-F1
#
_cell.length_a   1.000
_cell.length_b   1.000
_cell.length_c   1.000
_cell.angle_alpha   90.00
_cell.angle_beta   90.00
_cell.angle_gamma   90.00
#
_symmetry.space_group_name_H-M   'P 1'
#
loop_
_entity.id
_entity.type
_entity.pdbx_description
1 polymer ?
#
loop_
_entity_poly.entity_id
_entity_poly.type
_entity_poly.pdbx_seq_one_letter_code
_entity_poly.pdbx_strand_id
1 'polypeptide(L)'
;MPIVDLVQRSEKWFAWRKTGITASMIPVIMGLSPYQTPPWRLWAEKTGFVLPEDLSNNTFTFNVVSSKSRARSAVEDQYGIVYMPVCVEADHNPLFKASLDGLQAISKGIREVLEIKCPCEKIYNELVELQSKAPTFKMYAAQVQWQLNCAGSPQGRLFFYLRGKRSLR
;
A
#
# COMPACT_ATOMS: atom_id res chain seq x y z
N MET A 1 -4.24 3.11 17.75
CA MET A 1 -3.91 2.12 16.68
C MET A 1 -3.38 0.80 17.25
N PRO A 2 -4.15 -0.30 17.17
CA PRO A 2 -3.68 -1.65 17.42
C PRO A 2 -2.73 -2.12 16.30
N ILE A 3 -1.58 -2.71 16.67
CA ILE A 3 -0.76 -3.52 15.76
C ILE A 3 -1.33 -4.93 15.78
N VAL A 4 -1.61 -5.49 14.60
CA VAL A 4 -2.06 -6.86 14.45
C VAL A 4 -0.87 -7.72 14.06
N ASP A 5 -0.57 -8.72 14.90
CA ASP A 5 0.54 -9.66 14.67
C ASP A 5 0.19 -10.65 13.56
N LEU A 6 0.39 -10.21 12.31
CA LEU A 6 0.12 -10.99 11.10
C LEU A 6 1.29 -10.86 10.13
N VAL A 7 1.79 -12.01 9.70
CA VAL A 7 2.73 -12.09 8.58
C VAL A 7 1.99 -11.74 7.29
N GLN A 8 2.37 -10.64 6.64
CA GLN A 8 1.76 -10.26 5.37
C GLN A 8 1.92 -11.37 4.32
N ARG A 9 0.90 -11.54 3.47
CA ARG A 9 0.79 -12.64 2.47
C ARG A 9 0.57 -14.04 3.04
N SER A 10 0.45 -14.20 4.36
CA SER A 10 -0.04 -15.46 4.93
C SER A 10 -1.55 -15.64 4.69
N GLU A 11 -2.04 -16.87 4.81
CA GLU A 11 -3.48 -17.16 4.73
C GLU A 11 -4.29 -16.38 5.78
N LYS A 12 -3.77 -16.28 7.02
CA LYS A 12 -4.38 -15.50 8.09
C LYS A 12 -4.49 -14.01 7.72
N TRP A 13 -3.48 -13.48 7.05
CA TRP A 13 -3.50 -12.10 6.54
C TRP A 13 -4.57 -11.90 5.46
N PHE A 14 -4.70 -12.83 4.51
CA PHE A 14 -5.76 -12.78 3.51
C PHE A 14 -7.15 -12.86 4.14
N ALA A 15 -7.36 -13.77 5.11
CA ALA A 15 -8.62 -13.89 5.85
C ALA A 15 -8.95 -12.61 6.61
N TRP A 16 -7.99 -12.05 7.35
CA TRP A 16 -8.14 -10.79 8.07
C TRP A 16 -8.54 -9.63 7.14
N ARG A 17 -7.91 -9.52 5.96
CA ARG A 17 -8.25 -8.49 4.97
C ARG A 17 -9.67 -8.58 4.43
N LYS A 18 -10.29 -9.77 4.42
CA LYS A 18 -11.68 -9.93 3.98
C LYS A 18 -12.66 -9.22 4.92
N THR A 19 -12.34 -9.17 6.22
CA THR A 19 -13.21 -8.65 7.29
C THR A 19 -13.33 -7.12 7.38
N GLY A 20 -12.65 -6.36 6.53
CA GLY A 20 -12.72 -4.90 6.58
C GLY A 20 -12.28 -4.18 5.30
N ILE A 21 -12.28 -2.85 5.36
CA ILE A 21 -11.84 -1.96 4.28
C ILE A 21 -10.33 -1.77 4.40
N THR A 22 -9.60 -2.14 3.35
CA THR A 22 -8.14 -2.06 3.31
C THR A 22 -7.67 -0.86 2.50
N ALA A 23 -6.49 -0.33 2.81
CA ALA A 23 -5.93 0.83 2.11
C ALA A 23 -5.93 0.70 0.57
N SER A 24 -5.62 -0.48 0.03
CA SER A 24 -5.57 -0.71 -1.42
C SER A 24 -6.95 -0.68 -2.10
N MET A 25 -8.04 -0.70 -1.33
CA MET A 25 -9.42 -0.59 -1.84
C MET A 25 -9.83 0.86 -2.04
N ILE A 26 -9.22 1.81 -1.33
CA ILE A 26 -9.62 3.22 -1.35
C ILE A 26 -9.54 3.84 -2.74
N PRO A 27 -8.50 3.59 -3.55
CA PRO A 27 -8.47 4.17 -4.89
C PRO A 27 -9.57 3.61 -5.80
N VAL A 28 -10.10 2.43 -5.52
CA VAL A 28 -11.22 1.81 -6.24
C VAL A 28 -12.53 2.46 -5.82
N ILE A 29 -12.72 2.60 -4.50
CA ILE A 29 -13.89 3.28 -3.91
C ILE A 29 -13.98 4.73 -4.42
N MET A 30 -12.85 5.41 -4.57
CA MET A 30 -12.77 6.78 -5.08
C MET A 30 -12.81 6.89 -6.62
N GLY A 31 -12.89 5.78 -7.36
CA GLY A 31 -12.88 5.79 -8.83
C GLY A 31 -11.55 6.24 -9.45
N LEU A 32 -10.44 6.14 -8.71
CA LEU A 32 -9.09 6.50 -9.16
C LEU A 32 -8.31 5.32 -9.76
N SER A 33 -8.75 4.08 -9.53
CA SER A 33 -8.05 2.90 -10.05
C SER A 33 -8.49 2.59 -11.48
N PRO A 34 -7.55 2.47 -12.45
CA PRO A 34 -7.86 2.01 -13.81
C PRO A 34 -7.94 0.48 -13.93
N TYR A 35 -7.59 -0.25 -12.86
CA TYR A 35 -7.37 -1.70 -12.91
C TYR A 35 -8.51 -2.51 -12.29
N GLN A 36 -9.36 -1.90 -11.47
CA GLN A 36 -10.48 -2.58 -10.85
C GLN A 36 -11.79 -2.05 -11.42
N THR A 37 -12.71 -2.98 -11.66
CA THR A 37 -14.08 -2.71 -12.08
C THR A 37 -14.80 -1.85 -11.03
N PRO A 38 -15.93 -1.21 -11.38
CA PRO A 38 -16.49 -0.09 -10.61
C PRO A 38 -16.79 -0.45 -9.15
N PRO A 39 -17.02 0.53 -8.24
CA PRO A 39 -17.24 0.29 -6.81
C PRO A 39 -18.24 -0.82 -6.45
N TRP A 40 -19.22 -1.08 -7.31
CA TRP A 40 -20.16 -2.20 -7.16
C TRP A 40 -19.48 -3.58 -7.14
N ARG A 41 -18.42 -3.80 -7.94
CA ARG A 41 -17.71 -5.09 -7.98
C ARG A 41 -17.03 -5.35 -6.65
N LEU A 42 -16.31 -4.35 -6.15
CA LEU A 42 -15.63 -4.44 -4.87
C LEU A 42 -16.62 -4.74 -3.74
N TRP A 43 -17.79 -4.10 -3.74
CA TRP A 43 -18.88 -4.43 -2.81
C TRP A 43 -19.34 -5.88 -2.97
N ALA A 44 -19.60 -6.34 -4.20
CA ALA A 44 -20.08 -7.69 -4.49
C ALA A 44 -19.08 -8.77 -4.04
N GLU A 45 -17.78 -8.54 -4.23
CA GLU A 45 -16.71 -9.43 -3.74
C GLU A 45 -16.65 -9.46 -2.21
N LYS A 46 -16.83 -8.30 -1.57
CA LYS A 46 -16.81 -8.19 -0.11
C LYS A 46 -18.01 -8.82 0.58
N THR A 47 -19.15 -8.84 -0.10
CA THR A 47 -20.41 -9.40 0.39
C THR A 47 -20.62 -10.85 -0.04
N GLY A 48 -19.71 -11.41 -0.84
CA GLY A 48 -19.77 -12.79 -1.29
C GLY A 48 -20.73 -13.05 -2.46
N PHE A 49 -21.29 -12.00 -3.07
CA PHE A 49 -22.11 -12.13 -4.28
C PHE A 49 -21.27 -12.54 -5.50
N VAL A 50 -19.99 -12.20 -5.51
CA VAL A 50 -19.07 -12.62 -6.58
C VAL A 50 -17.74 -13.08 -6.00
N LEU A 51 -17.13 -14.10 -6.60
CA LEU A 51 -15.79 -14.54 -6.23
C LEU A 51 -14.75 -13.53 -6.72
N PRO A 52 -13.71 -13.24 -5.92
CA PRO A 52 -12.55 -12.47 -6.38
C PRO A 52 -11.90 -13.13 -7.59
N GLU A 53 -11.29 -12.33 -8.46
CA GLU A 53 -10.47 -12.88 -9.55
C GLU A 53 -9.33 -13.74 -8.99
N ASP A 54 -9.11 -14.90 -9.61
CA ASP A 54 -7.98 -15.75 -9.29
C ASP A 54 -6.70 -15.18 -9.90
N LEU A 55 -5.88 -14.56 -9.06
CA LEU A 55 -4.60 -13.97 -9.44
C LEU A 55 -3.41 -14.91 -9.15
N SER A 56 -3.65 -16.17 -8.79
CA SER A 56 -2.61 -17.14 -8.43
C SER A 56 -1.54 -17.34 -9.51
N ASN A 57 -1.92 -17.22 -10.79
CA ASN A 57 -1.02 -17.33 -11.94
C ASN A 57 -0.35 -16.01 -12.39
N ASN A 58 -0.49 -14.93 -11.62
CA ASN A 58 0.11 -13.66 -11.99
C ASN A 58 1.61 -13.61 -11.62
N THR A 59 2.47 -13.94 -12.58
CA THR A 59 3.96 -13.92 -12.49
C THR A 59 4.53 -12.56 -12.06
N PHE A 60 3.75 -11.49 -12.18
CA PHE A 60 4.10 -10.16 -11.68
C PHE A 60 4.31 -10.15 -10.16
N THR A 61 3.68 -11.05 -9.42
CA THR A 61 3.64 -11.05 -7.96
C THR A 61 4.99 -11.37 -7.31
N PHE A 62 5.78 -12.28 -7.88
CA PHE A 62 7.08 -12.69 -7.31
C PHE A 62 8.15 -11.62 -7.51
N ASN A 63 8.23 -11.06 -8.72
CA ASN A 63 9.14 -9.97 -9.05
C ASN A 63 8.87 -8.72 -8.21
N VAL A 64 7.62 -8.47 -7.87
CA VAL A 64 7.22 -7.36 -6.98
C VAL A 64 7.73 -7.56 -5.55
N VAL A 65 7.74 -8.77 -4.99
CA VAL A 65 8.24 -9.00 -3.62
C VAL A 65 9.74 -8.72 -3.52
N SER A 66 10.52 -9.29 -4.43
CA SER A 66 11.98 -9.07 -4.48
C SER A 66 12.32 -7.60 -4.77
N SER A 67 11.53 -6.93 -5.62
CA SER A 67 11.70 -5.50 -5.88
C SER A 67 11.38 -4.65 -4.64
N LYS A 68 10.36 -5.03 -3.87
CA LYS A 68 9.97 -4.31 -2.65
C LYS A 68 10.99 -4.43 -1.52
N SER A 69 11.65 -5.57 -1.34
CA SER A 69 12.72 -5.67 -0.33
C SER A 69 13.90 -4.77 -0.67
N ARG A 70 14.33 -4.75 -1.94
CA ARG A 70 15.38 -3.83 -2.43
C ARG A 70 14.98 -2.37 -2.30
N ALA A 71 13.73 -2.06 -2.62
CA ALA A 71 13.18 -0.72 -2.49
C ALA A 71 13.13 -0.26 -1.02
N ARG A 72 12.84 -1.18 -0.07
CA ARG A 72 12.91 -0.89 1.36
C ARG A 72 14.34 -0.54 1.77
N SER A 73 15.33 -1.36 1.43
CA SER A 73 16.73 -1.02 1.72
C SER A 73 17.13 0.33 1.12
N ALA A 74 16.73 0.62 -0.13
CA ALA A 74 17.03 1.89 -0.78
C ALA A 74 16.41 3.11 -0.06
N VAL A 75 15.20 3.00 0.46
CA VAL A 75 14.59 4.11 1.23
C VAL A 75 15.18 4.19 2.64
N GLU A 76 15.49 3.07 3.28
CA GLU A 76 16.15 3.05 4.59
C GLU A 76 17.54 3.71 4.52
N ASP A 77 18.35 3.34 3.53
CA ASP A 77 19.67 3.93 3.26
C ASP A 77 19.57 5.43 2.92
N GLN A 78 18.58 5.81 2.12
CA GLN A 78 18.40 7.20 1.70
C GLN A 78 18.02 8.14 2.86
N TYR A 79 17.26 7.65 3.84
CA TYR A 79 16.72 8.48 4.92
C TYR A 79 17.35 8.20 6.29
N GLY A 80 18.15 7.15 6.44
CA GLY A 80 18.70 6.73 7.73
C GLY A 80 17.61 6.29 8.72
N ILE A 81 16.51 5.75 8.20
CA ILE A 81 15.32 5.36 8.97
C ILE A 81 15.08 3.87 8.78
N VAL A 82 14.77 3.15 9.85
CA VAL A 82 14.35 1.73 9.78
C VAL A 82 12.83 1.63 9.74
N TYR A 83 12.31 0.84 8.79
CA TYR A 83 10.87 0.63 8.64
C TYR A 83 10.49 -0.83 8.85
N MET A 84 9.52 -1.06 9.73
CA MET A 84 8.98 -2.38 10.00
C MET A 84 7.64 -2.58 9.29
N PRO A 85 7.48 -3.61 8.43
CA PRO A 85 6.18 -3.92 7.85
C PRO A 85 5.23 -4.42 8.93
N VAL A 86 4.06 -3.79 9.05
CA VAL A 86 3.06 -4.11 10.09
C VAL A 86 1.65 -4.08 9.52
N CYS A 87 0.76 -4.85 10.15
CA CYS A 87 -0.68 -4.74 9.92
C CYS A 87 -1.29 -3.92 11.05
N VAL A 88 -2.19 -3.01 10.72
CA VAL A 88 -2.77 -2.07 11.67
C VAL A 88 -4.27 -1.93 11.47
N GLU A 89 -4.97 -1.64 12.56
CA GLU A 89 -6.38 -1.28 12.57
C GLU A 89 -6.55 0.15 13.08
N ALA A 90 -7.59 0.83 12.62
CA ALA A 90 -7.96 2.10 13.21
C ALA A 90 -8.56 1.87 14.60
N ASP A 91 -8.15 2.67 15.58
CA ASP A 91 -8.73 2.65 16.93
C ASP A 91 -10.21 3.07 16.95
N HIS A 92 -10.58 4.02 16.09
CA HIS A 92 -11.94 4.54 15.99
C HIS A 92 -12.89 3.65 15.17
N ASN A 93 -12.38 2.69 14.38
CA ASN A 93 -13.22 1.77 13.62
C ASN A 93 -12.49 0.45 13.28
N PRO A 94 -12.90 -0.70 13.83
CA PRO A 94 -12.23 -1.99 13.60
C PRO A 94 -12.37 -2.53 12.16
N LEU A 95 -13.29 -1.96 11.37
CA LEU A 95 -13.39 -2.28 9.94
C LEU A 95 -12.26 -1.64 9.12
N PHE A 96 -11.60 -0.61 9.64
CA PHE A 96 -10.55 0.11 8.90
C PHE A 96 -9.20 -0.54 9.15
N LYS A 97 -8.63 -1.08 8.08
CA LYS A 97 -7.44 -1.94 8.13
C LYS A 97 -6.40 -1.42 7.16
N ALA A 98 -5.13 -1.54 7.52
CA ALA A 98 -4.03 -1.25 6.61
C ALA A 98 -2.89 -2.25 6.80
N SER A 99 -2.33 -2.70 5.67
CA SER A 99 -1.05 -3.42 5.63
C SER A 99 -0.01 -2.42 5.16
N LEU A 100 0.94 -2.08 6.02
CA LEU A 100 1.94 -1.06 5.75
C LEU A 100 3.19 -1.73 5.19
N ASP A 101 3.76 -1.18 4.10
CA ASP A 101 5.06 -1.65 3.61
C ASP A 101 6.18 -1.32 4.60
N GLY A 102 5.96 -0.28 5.42
CA GLY A 102 6.80 0.10 6.53
C GLY A 102 6.10 1.03 7.51
N LEU A 103 6.35 0.85 8.80
CA LEU A 103 6.08 1.80 9.85
C LEU A 103 7.42 2.14 10.50
N GLN A 104 7.70 3.43 10.63
CA GLN A 104 8.94 3.87 11.24
C GLN A 104 9.01 3.35 12.69
N ALA A 105 10.04 2.57 13.00
CA ALA A 105 10.33 2.18 14.37
C ALA A 105 10.96 3.38 15.06
N ILE A 106 10.24 4.08 15.94
CA ILE A 106 10.90 5.10 16.78
C ILE A 106 10.60 4.87 18.25
N SER A 107 11.68 4.84 19.02
CA SER A 107 11.69 4.96 20.47
C SER A 107 11.24 6.35 20.97
N LYS A 108 11.30 7.45 20.18
CA LYS A 108 10.95 8.84 20.60
C LYS A 108 10.67 9.86 19.45
N GLY A 109 9.90 9.56 18.41
CA GLY A 109 9.71 10.51 17.29
C GLY A 109 8.33 10.52 16.61
N ILE A 110 8.22 11.28 15.52
CA ILE A 110 7.03 11.36 14.66
C ILE A 110 6.81 10.03 13.96
N ARG A 111 5.63 9.43 14.14
CA ARG A 111 5.24 8.22 13.43
C ARG A 111 5.14 8.53 11.92
N GLU A 112 5.94 7.85 11.09
CA GLU A 112 5.85 7.90 9.63
C GLU A 112 5.45 6.53 9.07
N VAL A 113 4.47 6.52 8.16
CA VAL A 113 4.10 5.35 7.37
C VAL A 113 4.82 5.40 6.03
N LEU A 114 5.31 4.26 5.57
CA LEU A 114 5.93 4.07 4.26
C LEU A 114 5.07 3.17 3.38
N GLU A 115 4.78 3.63 2.17
CA GLU A 115 4.22 2.84 1.07
C GLU A 115 5.22 2.78 -0.08
N ILE A 116 5.52 1.57 -0.55
CA ILE A 116 6.49 1.32 -1.62
C ILE A 116 5.79 0.83 -2.87
N LYS A 117 6.05 1.50 -3.99
CA LYS A 117 5.61 1.08 -5.32
C LYS A 117 6.82 0.82 -6.21
N CYS A 118 6.78 -0.32 -6.92
CA CYS A 118 7.77 -0.68 -7.91
C CYS A 118 7.13 -0.62 -9.31
N PRO A 119 7.00 0.58 -9.91
CA PRO A 119 6.34 0.73 -11.20
C PRO A 119 7.17 0.14 -12.36
N CYS A 120 6.52 -0.16 -13.48
CA CYS A 120 7.22 -0.39 -14.74
C CYS A 120 7.69 0.95 -15.35
N GLU A 121 8.56 0.90 -16.38
CA GLU A 121 9.11 2.10 -17.02
C GLU A 121 8.06 3.10 -17.50
N LYS A 122 6.96 2.61 -18.09
CA LYS A 122 5.85 3.47 -18.55
C LYS A 122 5.30 4.33 -17.42
N ILE A 123 4.99 3.71 -16.29
CA ILE A 123 4.42 4.40 -15.11
C ILE A 123 5.49 5.27 -14.44
N TYR A 124 6.75 4.83 -14.40
CA TYR A 124 7.84 5.65 -13.91
C TYR A 124 7.98 6.95 -14.71
N ASN A 125 7.93 6.88 -16.03
CA ASN A 125 8.03 8.06 -16.89
C ASN A 125 6.83 9.01 -16.70
N GLU A 126 5.61 8.48 -16.58
CA GLU A 126 4.41 9.26 -16.22
C GLU A 126 4.62 10.02 -14.90
N LEU A 127 5.16 9.36 -13.87
CA LEU A 127 5.43 9.96 -12.58
C LEU A 127 6.53 11.04 -12.63
N VAL A 128 7.55 10.86 -13.48
CA VAL A 128 8.59 11.88 -13.68
C VAL A 128 8.02 13.12 -14.37
N GLU A 129 7.21 12.93 -15.40
CA GLU A 129 6.65 14.02 -16.21
C GLU A 129 5.56 14.79 -15.46
N LEU A 130 4.60 14.07 -14.89
CA LEU A 130 3.38 14.67 -14.31
C LEU A 130 3.47 14.89 -12.80
N GLN A 131 4.42 14.26 -12.11
CA GLN A 131 4.62 14.37 -10.67
C GLN A 131 3.31 14.15 -9.90
N SER A 132 2.94 15.06 -8.99
CA SER A 132 1.70 14.99 -8.20
C SER A 132 0.41 15.07 -9.02
N LYS A 133 0.51 15.49 -10.29
CA LYS A 133 -0.63 15.52 -11.23
C LYS A 133 -0.90 14.16 -11.87
N ALA A 134 0.08 13.23 -11.83
CA ALA A 134 -0.07 11.89 -12.40
C ALA A 134 -1.28 11.17 -11.79
N PRO A 135 -2.18 10.57 -12.60
CA PRO A 135 -3.25 9.71 -12.10
C PRO A 135 -2.72 8.62 -11.17
N THR A 136 -1.58 8.03 -11.51
CA THR A 136 -0.92 7.01 -10.68
C THR A 136 -0.54 7.56 -9.30
N PHE A 137 0.01 8.78 -9.23
CA PHE A 137 0.36 9.39 -7.96
C PHE A 137 -0.88 9.61 -7.10
N LYS A 138 -1.95 10.17 -7.66
CA LYS A 138 -3.21 10.42 -6.94
C LYS A 138 -3.84 9.14 -6.40
N MET A 139 -3.81 8.07 -7.19
CA MET A 139 -4.28 6.75 -6.79
C MET A 139 -3.55 6.26 -5.53
N TYR A 140 -2.21 6.29 -5.54
CA TYR A 140 -1.45 5.82 -4.39
C TYR A 140 -1.42 6.81 -3.22
N ALA A 141 -1.57 8.11 -3.46
CA ALA A 141 -1.77 9.10 -2.41
C ALA A 141 -3.06 8.83 -1.63
N ALA A 142 -4.17 8.49 -2.31
CA ALA A 142 -5.41 8.08 -1.64
C ALA A 142 -5.23 6.82 -0.77
N GLN A 143 -4.44 5.85 -1.24
CA GLN A 143 -4.07 4.69 -0.44
C GLN A 143 -3.28 5.11 0.82
N VAL A 144 -2.29 6.00 0.68
CA VAL A 144 -1.50 6.49 1.83
C VAL A 144 -2.36 7.23 2.84
N GLN A 145 -3.30 8.08 2.39
CA GLN A 145 -4.22 8.78 3.30
C GLN A 145 -5.00 7.81 4.19
N TRP A 146 -5.44 6.67 3.65
CA TRP A 146 -6.09 5.64 4.45
C TRP A 146 -5.15 4.97 5.45
N GLN A 147 -3.90 4.74 5.06
CA GLN A 147 -2.89 4.20 5.96
C GLN A 147 -2.60 5.17 7.11
N LEU A 148 -2.55 6.47 6.86
CA LEU A 148 -2.44 7.50 7.90
C LEU A 148 -3.62 7.46 8.86
N ASN A 149 -4.84 7.38 8.32
CA ASN A 149 -6.06 7.26 9.12
C ASN A 149 -6.06 6.01 10.01
N CYS A 150 -5.69 4.85 9.45
CA CYS A 150 -5.61 3.62 10.23
C CYS A 150 -4.49 3.69 11.27
N ALA A 151 -3.35 4.27 10.91
CA ALA A 151 -2.17 4.27 11.76
C ALA A 151 -2.18 5.36 12.84
N GLY A 152 -3.10 6.34 12.76
CA GLY A 152 -3.01 7.58 13.53
C GLY A 152 -1.67 8.29 13.30
N SER A 153 -1.14 8.19 12.08
CA SER A 153 0.18 8.69 11.73
C SER A 153 0.05 10.08 11.12
N PRO A 154 0.78 11.11 11.60
CA PRO A 154 0.71 12.45 11.02
C PRO A 154 1.43 12.56 9.68
N GLN A 155 2.32 11.61 9.37
CA GLN A 155 3.15 11.66 8.17
C GLN A 155 3.15 10.33 7.42
N GLY A 156 3.14 10.43 6.09
CA GLY A 156 3.21 9.31 5.16
C GLY A 156 4.18 9.59 4.03
N ARG A 157 4.92 8.56 3.64
CA ARG A 157 5.89 8.56 2.56
C ARG A 157 5.45 7.59 1.49
N LEU A 158 5.18 8.13 0.30
CA LEU A 158 4.97 7.35 -0.90
C LEU A 158 6.29 7.26 -1.66
N PHE A 159 6.83 6.06 -1.83
CA PHE A 159 8.16 5.86 -2.43
C PHE A 159 8.06 5.01 -3.69
N PHE A 160 8.54 5.55 -4.81
CA PHE A 160 8.59 4.83 -6.08
C PHE A 160 10.02 4.39 -6.39
N TYR A 161 10.19 3.09 -6.55
CA TYR A 161 11.49 2.46 -6.83
C TYR A 161 11.48 1.70 -8.15
N LEU A 162 12.39 2.07 -9.05
CA LEU A 162 12.68 1.32 -10.27
C LEU A 162 14.20 1.12 -10.37
N ARG A 163 14.63 -0.14 -10.47
CA ARG A 163 16.06 -0.49 -10.49
C ARG A 163 16.78 0.25 -11.62
N GLY A 164 17.90 0.91 -11.28
CA GLY A 164 18.71 1.67 -12.24
C GLY A 164 18.18 3.07 -12.55
N LYS A 165 17.09 3.52 -11.90
CA LYS A 165 16.57 4.87 -11.99
C LYS A 165 16.63 5.56 -10.62
N ARG A 166 16.51 6.89 -10.63
CA ARG A 166 16.38 7.69 -9.40
C ARG A 166 15.04 7.37 -8.72
N SER A 167 15.02 7.25 -7.40
CA SER A 167 13.76 7.04 -6.67
C SER A 167 12.91 8.32 -6.63
N LEU A 168 11.58 8.19 -6.74
CA LEU A 168 10.64 9.30 -6.70
C LEU A 168 9.86 9.31 -5.37
N ARG A 169 9.38 10.49 -4.96
CA ARG A 169 8.64 10.72 -3.71
C ARG A 169 7.54 11.77 -3.91
#